data_AF-A0A2A4GDW5-F1
#
_entry.id   AF-A0A2A4GDW5-F1
#
_cell.length_a   1.000
_cell.length_b   1.000
_cell.length_c   1.000
_cell.angle_alpha   90.00
_cell.angle_beta   90.00
_cell.angle_gamma   90.00
#
_symmetry.space_group_name_H-M   'P 1'
#
loop_
_entity.id
_entity.type
_entity.pdbx_description
1 polymer ?
#
loop_
_entity_poly.entity_id
_entity_poly.type
_entity_poly.pdbx_seq_one_letter_code
_entity_poly.pdbx_strand_id
1 'polypeptide(L)'
;MNFRLVFEKYLFWLFLISFLLMTVLGESETDSINKTIGWMYDSSNSPYLLGWINWGSAILFLLGYGMVLLASKKTHFKLSVIHFLLFLTLHGLGKFGEPGFQVIWSLTFVSIMMFVLNLNQSRKIT
;
A
#
# COMPACT_ATOMS: atom_id res chain seq x y z
N MET A 1 14.15 -14.37 17.01
CA MET A 1 13.67 -14.37 15.60
C MET A 1 14.58 -13.45 14.79
N ASN A 2 15.14 -13.89 13.67
CA ASN A 2 16.03 -13.05 12.87
C ASN A 2 15.20 -12.03 12.07
N PHE A 3 15.30 -10.75 12.41
CA PHE A 3 14.54 -9.65 11.78
C PHE A 3 14.69 -9.64 10.26
N ARG A 4 15.84 -10.06 9.75
CA ARG A 4 16.10 -10.20 8.32
C ARG A 4 15.15 -11.18 7.63
N LEU A 5 14.88 -12.32 8.26
CA LEU A 5 13.99 -13.34 7.68
C LEU A 5 12.55 -12.85 7.57
N VAL A 6 12.10 -12.01 8.50
CA VAL A 6 10.75 -11.42 8.49
C VAL A 6 10.54 -10.62 7.20
N PHE A 7 11.48 -9.73 6.87
CA PHE A 7 11.39 -8.87 5.69
C PHE A 7 11.82 -9.54 4.38
N GLU A 8 12.62 -10.61 4.42
CA GLU A 8 13.05 -11.33 3.22
C GLU A 8 12.08 -12.44 2.79
N LYS A 9 11.44 -13.14 3.74
CA LYS A 9 10.56 -14.30 3.46
C LYS A 9 9.08 -14.05 3.77
N TYR A 10 8.79 -13.31 4.83
CA TYR A 10 7.42 -13.12 5.33
C TYR A 10 6.84 -11.76 4.95
N LEU A 11 7.41 -11.08 3.95
CA LEU A 11 6.99 -9.75 3.52
C LEU A 11 5.52 -9.73 3.07
N PHE A 12 5.06 -10.76 2.38
CA PHE A 12 3.64 -10.90 2.01
C PHE A 12 2.74 -10.84 3.26
N TRP A 13 3.08 -11.58 4.30
CA TRP A 13 2.31 -11.61 5.54
C TRP A 13 2.33 -10.28 6.26
N LEU A 14 3.46 -9.57 6.24
CA LEU A 14 3.54 -8.20 6.77
C LEU A 14 2.56 -7.26 6.04
N PHE A 15 2.58 -7.27 4.71
CA PHE A 15 1.65 -6.46 3.91
C PHE A 15 0.19 -6.84 4.17
N LEU A 16 -0.13 -8.14 4.23
CA LEU A 16 -1.49 -8.62 4.46
C LEU A 16 -2.01 -8.22 5.83
N ILE A 17 -1.23 -8.44 6.89
CA ILE A 17 -1.63 -8.10 8.26
C ILE A 17 -1.81 -6.59 8.39
N SER A 18 -0.85 -5.79 7.89
CA SER A 18 -0.97 -4.33 7.92
C SER A 18 -2.18 -3.83 7.14
N PHE A 19 -2.46 -4.39 5.97
CA PHE A 19 -3.63 -4.04 5.17
C PHE A 19 -4.95 -4.36 5.91
N LEU A 20 -5.07 -5.56 6.49
CA LEU A 20 -6.24 -5.97 7.24
C LEU A 20 -6.45 -5.10 8.49
N LEU A 21 -5.40 -4.84 9.27
CA LEU A 21 -5.47 -3.97 10.45
C LEU A 21 -5.97 -2.57 10.09
N MET A 22 -5.43 -1.96 9.04
CA MET A 22 -5.83 -0.62 8.61
C MET A 22 -7.25 -0.58 8.05
N THR A 23 -7.72 -1.68 7.44
CA THR A 23 -9.10 -1.80 6.95
C THR A 23 -10.09 -1.92 8.11
N VAL A 24 -9.75 -2.69 9.15
CA VAL A 24 -10.61 -2.88 10.33
C VAL A 24 -10.62 -1.65 11.24
N LEU A 25 -9.46 -1.02 11.47
CA LEU A 25 -9.34 0.13 12.36
C LEU A 25 -9.79 1.45 11.72
N GLY A 26 -9.83 1.50 10.39
CA GLY A 26 -10.22 2.70 9.70
C GLY A 26 -11.72 2.76 9.55
N GLU A 27 -12.42 3.30 10.56
CA GLU A 27 -13.84 3.68 10.46
C GLU A 27 -14.06 4.43 9.14
N SER A 28 -14.85 3.84 8.24
CA SER A 28 -15.35 4.55 7.08
C SER A 28 -16.64 5.22 7.54
N GLU A 29 -16.59 6.50 7.86
CA GLU A 29 -17.77 7.34 7.67
C GLU A 29 -18.11 7.21 6.19
N THR A 30 -19.08 6.36 5.88
CA THR A 30 -19.73 6.39 4.58
C THR A 30 -20.43 7.73 4.54
N ASP A 31 -19.78 8.74 3.97
CA ASP A 31 -20.36 10.06 3.76
C ASP A 31 -21.77 9.86 3.19
N SER A 32 -22.77 10.08 4.04
CA SER A 32 -24.16 9.98 3.67
C SER A 32 -24.38 11.05 2.61
N ILE A 33 -24.47 10.62 1.35
CA ILE A 33 -24.62 11.47 0.18
C ILE A 33 -25.92 12.27 0.32
N ASN A 34 -25.84 13.45 0.93
CA ASN A 34 -26.96 14.37 1.01
C ASN A 34 -26.99 15.16 -0.31
N LYS A 35 -27.74 14.65 -1.29
CA LYS A 35 -27.82 15.10 -2.70
C LYS A 35 -28.54 16.44 -2.89
N THR A 36 -28.25 17.49 -2.12
CA THR A 36 -29.05 18.74 -2.21
C THR A 36 -28.28 19.95 -2.76
N ILE A 37 -26.96 19.90 -2.97
CA ILE A 37 -26.21 21.07 -3.43
C ILE A 37 -25.31 20.69 -4.61
N GLY A 38 -25.86 20.80 -5.82
CA GLY A 38 -25.22 20.45 -7.09
C GLY A 38 -24.06 21.34 -7.53
N TRP A 39 -23.40 22.07 -6.62
CA TRP A 39 -22.35 23.05 -6.95
C TRP A 39 -20.98 22.71 -6.33
N MET A 40 -20.87 21.58 -5.60
CA MET A 40 -19.62 21.10 -4.98
C MET A 40 -18.98 19.93 -5.74
N TYR A 41 -19.41 19.69 -6.99
CA TYR A 41 -19.04 18.52 -7.79
C TYR A 41 -17.66 18.66 -8.48
N ASP A 42 -17.00 19.82 -8.38
CA ASP A 42 -15.67 20.04 -8.97
C ASP A 42 -14.51 19.57 -8.06
N SER A 43 -14.76 19.38 -6.75
CA SER A 43 -13.78 18.84 -5.79
C SER A 43 -14.09 17.40 -5.35
N SER A 44 -15.22 16.83 -5.78
CA SER A 44 -15.81 15.63 -5.17
C SER A 44 -15.22 14.30 -5.63
N ASN A 45 -14.41 14.25 -6.70
CA ASN A 45 -13.81 13.00 -7.18
C ASN A 45 -12.39 12.73 -6.67
N SER A 46 -11.72 13.73 -6.10
CA SER A 46 -10.34 13.59 -5.59
C SER A 46 -10.24 12.54 -4.46
N PRO A 47 -11.12 12.52 -3.45
CA PRO A 47 -11.04 11.53 -2.37
C PRO A 47 -11.30 10.10 -2.87
N TYR A 48 -12.28 9.93 -3.77
CA TYR A 48 -12.57 8.62 -4.36
C TYR A 48 -11.41 8.12 -5.22
N LEU A 49 -10.83 8.96 -6.09
CA LEU A 49 -9.69 8.58 -6.93
C LEU A 49 -8.46 8.19 -6.09
N LEU A 50 -8.19 8.93 -5.01
CA LEU A 50 -7.12 8.61 -4.06
C LEU A 50 -7.37 7.29 -3.33
N GLY A 51 -8.62 7.05 -2.91
CA GLY A 51 -9.04 5.78 -2.34
C GLY A 51 -8.75 4.62 -3.29
N TRP A 52 -9.16 4.74 -4.56
CA TRP A 52 -8.92 3.74 -5.61
C TRP A 52 -7.43 3.50 -5.88
N ILE A 53 -6.61 4.55 -5.94
CA ILE A 53 -5.16 4.42 -6.14
C ILE A 53 -4.51 3.68 -4.95
N ASN A 54 -4.87 4.04 -3.72
CA ASN A 54 -4.30 3.43 -2.53
C ASN A 54 -4.73 1.96 -2.40
N TRP A 55 -6.02 1.65 -2.57
CA TRP A 55 -6.53 0.29 -2.57
C TRP A 55 -5.98 -0.56 -3.72
N GLY A 56 -5.97 -0.01 -4.94
CA GLY A 56 -5.47 -0.70 -6.12
C GLY A 56 -3.99 -1.04 -6.01
N SER A 57 -3.17 -0.11 -5.50
CA SER A 57 -1.75 -0.36 -5.26
C SER A 57 -1.51 -1.41 -4.16
N ALA A 58 -2.29 -1.41 -3.08
CA ALA A 58 -2.20 -2.43 -2.04
C ALA A 58 -2.50 -3.84 -2.58
N ILE A 59 -3.56 -4.00 -3.37
CA ILE A 59 -3.88 -5.27 -4.04
C ILE A 59 -2.73 -5.70 -4.95
N LEU A 60 -2.19 -4.78 -5.75
CA LEU A 60 -1.04 -5.06 -6.63
C LEU A 60 0.16 -5.59 -5.83
N PHE A 61 0.50 -4.96 -4.70
CA PHE A 61 1.61 -5.40 -3.85
C PHE A 61 1.35 -6.76 -3.20
N LEU A 62 0.13 -7.00 -2.73
CA LEU A 62 -0.27 -8.30 -2.17
C LEU A 62 -0.16 -9.42 -3.20
N LEU A 63 -0.64 -9.19 -4.42
CA LEU A 63 -0.54 -10.17 -5.51
C LEU A 63 0.93 -10.43 -5.87
N GLY A 64 1.73 -9.37 -6.05
CA GLY A 64 3.14 -9.52 -6.40
C GLY A 64 3.96 -10.25 -5.35
N TYR A 65 3.83 -9.86 -4.07
CA TYR A 65 4.53 -10.55 -2.99
C TYR A 65 3.94 -11.93 -2.69
N GLY A 66 2.65 -12.14 -2.95
CA GLY A 66 2.04 -13.47 -2.94
C GLY A 66 2.70 -14.39 -3.97
N MET A 67 2.95 -13.91 -5.19
CA MET A 67 3.69 -14.68 -6.20
C MET A 67 5.14 -14.96 -5.78
N VAL A 68 5.84 -14.00 -5.16
CA VAL A 68 7.19 -14.23 -4.63
C VAL A 68 7.20 -15.32 -3.56
N LEU A 69 6.21 -15.29 -2.66
CA LEU A 69 6.04 -16.30 -1.61
C LEU A 69 5.76 -17.68 -2.20
N LEU A 70 4.80 -17.78 -3.15
CA LEU A 70 4.46 -19.03 -3.83
C LEU A 70 5.65 -19.60 -4.63
N ALA A 71 6.45 -18.74 -5.25
CA ALA A 71 7.67 -19.12 -5.96
C ALA A 71 8.84 -19.51 -5.03
N SER A 72 8.64 -19.51 -3.71
CA SER A 72 9.67 -19.80 -2.70
C SER A 72 10.93 -18.94 -2.90
N LYS A 73 10.72 -17.66 -3.23
CA LYS A 73 11.79 -16.67 -3.39
C LYS A 73 11.87 -15.77 -2.15
N LYS A 74 13.07 -15.24 -1.91
CA LYS A 74 13.34 -14.20 -0.91
C LYS A 74 13.55 -12.85 -1.60
N THR A 75 13.00 -11.79 -1.01
CA THR A 75 13.18 -10.40 -1.44
C THR A 75 14.46 -9.79 -0.89
N HIS A 76 14.88 -8.62 -1.39
CA HIS A 76 16.05 -7.93 -0.87
C HIS A 76 15.71 -7.15 0.41
N PHE A 77 16.35 -7.51 1.53
CA PHE A 77 16.04 -6.98 2.86
C PHE A 77 15.85 -5.46 2.93
N LYS A 78 16.83 -4.67 2.45
CA LYS A 78 16.76 -3.20 2.54
C LYS A 78 15.60 -2.62 1.73
N LEU A 79 15.34 -3.19 0.55
CA LEU A 79 14.24 -2.72 -0.31
C LEU A 79 12.90 -3.09 0.31
N SER A 80 12.79 -4.29 0.89
CA SER A 80 11.59 -4.73 1.61
C SER A 80 11.25 -3.84 2.79
N VAL A 81 12.26 -3.47 3.61
CA VAL A 81 12.05 -2.56 4.75
C VAL A 81 11.56 -1.20 4.28
N ILE A 82 12.24 -0.59 3.31
CA ILE A 82 11.86 0.74 2.81
C ILE A 82 10.48 0.70 2.16
N HIS A 83 10.20 -0.31 1.33
CA HIS A 83 8.89 -0.42 0.68
C HIS A 83 7.77 -0.66 1.68
N PHE A 84 7.99 -1.49 2.71
CA PHE A 84 6.99 -1.71 3.75
C PHE A 84 6.73 -0.44 4.57
N LEU A 85 7.78 0.33 4.90
CA LEU A 85 7.60 1.63 5.56
C LEU A 85 6.83 2.61 4.69
N LEU A 86 7.15 2.70 3.39
CA LEU A 86 6.40 3.51 2.43
C LEU A 86 4.92 3.10 2.37
N PHE A 87 4.64 1.80 2.35
CA PHE A 87 3.29 1.27 2.37
C PHE A 87 2.52 1.70 3.62
N LEU A 88 3.14 1.59 4.81
CA LEU A 88 2.55 2.06 6.06
C LEU A 88 2.32 3.58 6.05
N THR A 89 3.27 4.36 5.55
CA THR A 89 3.13 5.81 5.43
C THR A 89 2.00 6.19 4.49
N LEU A 90 1.89 5.57 3.31
CA LEU A 90 0.82 5.82 2.35
C LEU A 90 -0.56 5.49 2.94
N HIS A 91 -0.70 4.32 3.58
CA HIS A 91 -1.96 3.93 4.21
C HIS A 91 -2.31 4.79 5.42
N GLY A 92 -1.33 5.18 6.24
CA GLY A 92 -1.56 6.07 7.38
C GLY A 92 -1.94 7.49 6.94
N LEU A 93 -1.25 8.04 5.94
CA LEU A 93 -1.54 9.34 5.35
C LEU A 93 -2.94 9.39 4.73
N GLY A 94 -3.39 8.32 4.07
CA GLY A 94 -4.73 8.26 3.51
C GLY A 94 -5.86 8.11 4.55
N LYS A 95 -5.55 7.77 5.81
CA LYS A 95 -6.52 7.56 6.89
C LYS A 95 -6.53 8.68 7.94
N PHE A 96 -5.36 9.23 8.28
CA PHE A 96 -5.18 10.16 9.40
C PHE A 96 -4.67 11.54 8.99
N GLY A 97 -4.38 11.75 7.71
CA GLY A 97 -3.96 13.04 7.18
C GLY A 97 -4.85 13.48 6.03
N GLU A 98 -4.80 14.78 5.74
CA GLU A 98 -5.30 15.34 4.47
C GLU A 98 -4.13 15.75 3.56
N PRO A 99 -3.24 14.82 3.15
CA PRO A 99 -2.19 15.18 2.21
C PRO A 99 -2.81 15.47 0.84
N GLY A 100 -2.33 16.53 0.20
CA GLY A 100 -2.76 16.86 -1.16
C GLY A 100 -2.51 15.71 -2.14
N PHE A 101 -3.36 15.63 -3.17
CA PHE A 101 -3.32 14.59 -4.21
C PHE A 101 -1.90 14.35 -4.77
N GLN A 102 -1.14 15.42 -5.01
CA GLN A 102 0.21 15.36 -5.54
C GLN A 102 1.19 14.58 -4.65
N VAL A 103 1.03 14.68 -3.32
CA VAL A 103 1.89 13.98 -2.35
C VAL A 103 1.60 12.49 -2.38
N ILE A 104 0.32 12.10 -2.32
CA ILE A 104 -0.09 10.69 -2.36
C ILE A 104 0.33 10.05 -3.68
N TRP A 105 0.12 10.74 -4.80
CA TRP A 105 0.50 10.25 -6.11
C TRP A 105 2.01 10.04 -6.23
N SER A 106 2.82 11.00 -5.79
CA SER A 106 4.28 10.91 -5.82
C SER A 106 4.80 9.76 -4.96
N LEU A 107 4.29 9.62 -3.72
CA LEU A 107 4.66 8.52 -2.83
C LEU A 107 4.23 7.16 -3.39
N THR A 108 3.05 7.08 -4.00
CA THR A 108 2.56 5.85 -4.64
C THR A 108 3.47 5.46 -5.80
N PHE A 109 3.87 6.41 -6.64
CA PHE A 109 4.80 6.18 -7.73
C PHE A 109 6.14 5.63 -7.22
N VAL A 110 6.71 6.24 -6.17
CA VAL A 110 7.94 5.76 -5.53
C VAL A 110 7.74 4.34 -4.95
N SER A 111 6.59 4.08 -4.32
CA SER A 111 6.26 2.75 -3.79
C SER A 111 6.23 1.69 -4.90
N ILE A 112 5.63 2.00 -6.05
CA ILE A 112 5.60 1.10 -7.22
C ILE A 112 7.02 0.85 -7.75
N MET A 113 7.86 1.87 -7.84
CA MET A 113 9.26 1.70 -8.25
C MET A 113 10.02 0.77 -7.28
N MET A 114 9.85 0.98 -5.98
CA MET A 114 10.45 0.13 -4.94
C MET A 114 9.95 -1.32 -5.03
N PHE A 115 8.67 -1.52 -5.29
CA PHE A 115 8.07 -2.83 -5.53
C PHE A 115 8.74 -3.54 -6.71
N VAL A 116 8.84 -2.89 -7.88
CA VAL A 116 9.47 -3.46 -9.09
C VAL A 116 10.94 -3.81 -8.84
N LEU A 117 11.70 -2.91 -8.22
CA LEU A 117 13.10 -3.16 -7.87
C LEU A 117 13.24 -4.38 -6.95
N ASN A 118 12.34 -4.51 -5.97
CA ASN A 118 12.39 -5.62 -5.02
C ASN A 118 12.01 -6.97 -5.68
N LEU A 119 11.07 -6.96 -6.63
CA LEU A 119 10.75 -8.14 -7.43
C LEU A 119 11.94 -8.57 -8.30
N ASN A 120 12.60 -7.62 -8.97
CA ASN A 120 13.75 -7.88 -9.84
C ASN A 120 14.96 -8.43 -9.06
N GLN A 121 15.12 -8.03 -7.80
CA GLN A 121 16.19 -8.52 -6.93
C GLN A 121 15.81 -9.79 -6.15
N SER A 122 14.60 -10.33 -6.33
CA SER A 122 14.17 -11.54 -5.64
C SER A 122 14.94 -12.78 -6.11
N ARG A 123 15.37 -13.62 -5.17
CA ARG A 123 16.21 -14.81 -5.44
C ARG A 123 15.56 -16.06 -4.86
N LYS A 124 15.80 -17.22 -5.48
CA LYS A 124 15.36 -18.51 -4.90
C LYS A 124 15.99 -18.72 -3.52
N ILE A 125 15.24 -19.36 -2.63
CA ILE A 125 15.76 -19.82 -1.35
C ILE A 125 16.55 -21.11 -1.65
N THR A 126 17.86 -20.96 -1.83
CA THR A 126 18.84 -22.07 -1.77
C THR A 126 19.13 -22.42 -0.32
#